data_AF-A0A946BYY0-F1
#
_entry.id   AF-A0A946BYY0-F1
#
_cell.length_a   1.000
_cell.length_b   1.000
_cell.length_c   1.000
_cell.angle_alpha   90.00
_cell.angle_beta   90.00
_cell.angle_gamma   90.00
#
_symmetry.space_group_name_H-M   'P 1'
#
loop_
_entity.id
_entity.type
_entity.pdbx_description
1 polymer ?
#
loop_
_entity_poly.entity_id
_entity_poly.type
_entity_poly.pdbx_seq_one_letter_code
_entity_poly.pdbx_strand_id
1 'polypeptide(L)'
;MQFDVFNGDADGICALLQWRLEHPSESERITGIKRDIALLERVPAGQGDQVLVLDISMAQNTSALTRLLNAGAVIDYVDHHAPGDIPEHENLSVTISESPEVCTALLVNGRLRGARAEWAITGAFGDNLDEPAKQVAAKVGLSDANCSRLRELGVCINYNGYGPSLDDLHFHPGELYEALYDARHPDSFLDSDTFRKLRDGYLEDIAASGALQPALQKPDFAIYQLPNTAWARRVSGVFSNDLVRAHPHRAHAVLTERDDGAFLVSVRAPFQRRYGAESVCSQFETGGGRAAAAGINRLAAADVDRLAAALATEYGDQS
;
A
#
# COMPACT_ATOMS: atom_id res chain seq x y z
N MET A 1 11.65 27.02 0.51
CA MET A 1 11.42 25.89 -0.42
C MET A 1 10.14 25.18 -0.04
N GLN A 2 9.59 24.36 -0.95
CA GLN A 2 8.42 23.54 -0.67
C GLN A 2 8.77 22.07 -0.90
N PHE A 3 8.38 21.23 0.06
CA PHE A 3 8.57 19.79 0.02
C PHE A 3 7.21 19.11 0.06
N ASP A 4 6.99 18.15 -0.84
CA ASP A 4 5.82 17.28 -0.85
C ASP A 4 6.25 15.87 -0.48
N VAL A 5 5.83 15.41 0.70
CA VAL A 5 6.15 14.10 1.24
C VAL A 5 4.90 13.25 1.23
N PHE A 6 4.89 12.16 0.46
CA PHE A 6 3.69 11.36 0.25
C PHE A 6 3.98 9.90 0.00
N ASN A 7 3.10 9.02 0.45
CA ASN A 7 3.13 7.60 0.12
C ASN A 7 2.98 7.41 -1.40
N GLY A 8 3.74 6.49 -1.99
CA GLY A 8 3.69 6.22 -3.43
C GLY A 8 2.58 5.29 -3.87
N ASP A 9 1.57 5.08 -3.04
CA ASP A 9 0.35 4.38 -3.41
C ASP A 9 -0.73 5.34 -3.94
N ALA A 10 -1.95 4.83 -4.17
CA ALA A 10 -3.03 5.65 -4.69
C ALA A 10 -3.51 6.73 -3.73
N ASP A 11 -3.49 6.51 -2.41
CA ASP A 11 -4.04 7.46 -1.46
C ASP A 11 -3.13 8.68 -1.36
N GLY A 12 -1.83 8.46 -1.12
CA GLY A 12 -0.82 9.53 -1.11
C GLY A 12 -0.71 10.28 -2.44
N ILE A 13 -0.63 9.58 -3.58
CA ILE A 13 -0.55 10.22 -4.90
C ILE A 13 -1.81 11.06 -5.19
N CYS A 14 -3.00 10.50 -5.00
CA CYS A 14 -4.24 11.22 -5.28
C CYS A 14 -4.48 12.38 -4.31
N ALA A 15 -4.05 12.27 -3.05
CA ALA A 15 -4.07 13.39 -2.10
C ALA A 15 -3.20 14.56 -2.59
N LEU A 16 -1.96 14.28 -3.02
CA LEU A 16 -1.07 15.34 -3.51
C LEU A 16 -1.58 15.96 -4.80
N LEU A 17 -2.10 15.12 -5.70
CA LEU A 17 -2.62 15.52 -7.00
C LEU A 17 -3.78 16.51 -6.84
N GLN A 18 -4.74 16.19 -5.98
CA GLN A 18 -5.83 17.11 -5.64
C GLN A 18 -5.29 18.45 -5.12
N TRP A 19 -4.35 18.41 -4.18
CA TRP A 19 -3.82 19.61 -3.56
C TRP A 19 -3.10 20.52 -4.55
N ARG A 20 -2.21 19.97 -5.38
CA ARG A 20 -1.38 20.74 -6.32
C ARG A 20 -2.15 21.24 -7.54
N LEU A 21 -3.23 20.55 -7.95
CA LEU A 21 -4.11 21.06 -9.00
C LEU A 21 -4.87 22.32 -8.56
N GLU A 22 -5.17 22.46 -7.26
CA GLU A 22 -5.82 23.64 -6.68
C GLU A 22 -4.82 24.68 -6.16
N HIS A 23 -3.64 24.24 -5.72
CA HIS A 23 -2.55 25.09 -5.22
C HIS A 23 -1.25 24.79 -5.96
N PRO A 24 -1.13 25.21 -7.25
CA PRO A 24 0.05 24.95 -8.05
C PRO A 24 1.29 25.53 -7.40
N SER A 25 2.34 24.71 -7.31
CA SER A 25 3.63 25.13 -6.77
C SER A 25 4.74 24.21 -7.26
N GLU A 26 5.95 24.74 -7.36
CA GLU A 26 7.14 23.92 -7.53
C GLU A 26 7.56 23.35 -6.17
N SER A 27 7.75 22.04 -6.12
CA SER A 27 8.11 21.34 -4.89
C SER A 27 9.12 20.24 -5.14
N GLU A 28 9.97 19.99 -4.15
CA GLU A 28 10.78 18.77 -4.09
C GLU A 28 9.90 17.63 -3.55
N ARG A 29 9.76 16.56 -4.34
CA ARG A 29 8.91 15.42 -4.00
C ARG A 29 9.72 14.31 -3.33
N ILE A 30 9.27 13.87 -2.17
CA ILE A 30 9.86 12.78 -1.41
C ILE A 30 8.79 11.69 -1.28
N THR A 31 9.02 10.58 -1.97
CA THR A 31 8.09 9.45 -2.04
C THR A 31 8.86 8.13 -2.17
N GLY A 32 8.15 7.01 -2.09
CA GLY A 32 8.71 5.66 -2.12
C GLY A 32 7.64 4.62 -2.40
N ILE A 33 7.99 3.33 -2.30
CA ILE A 33 7.01 2.23 -2.39
C ILE A 33 5.94 2.33 -1.29
N LYS A 34 4.83 1.60 -1.39
CA LYS A 34 3.72 1.62 -0.42
C LYS A 34 4.15 1.36 1.04
N ARG A 35 5.19 0.55 1.23
CA ARG A 35 5.71 0.18 2.56
C ARG A 35 6.80 1.12 3.09
N ASP A 36 7.22 2.09 2.30
CA ASP A 36 8.22 3.07 2.69
C ASP A 36 7.55 4.20 3.47
N ILE A 37 7.38 3.98 4.77
CA ILE A 37 6.56 4.84 5.65
C ILE A 37 7.36 5.88 6.43
N ALA A 38 8.70 5.84 6.41
CA ALA A 38 9.60 6.73 7.15
C ALA A 38 10.15 7.88 6.29
N LEU A 39 9.33 8.43 5.38
CA LEU A 39 9.79 9.36 4.36
C LEU A 39 10.26 10.72 4.90
N LEU A 40 9.79 11.16 6.08
CA LEU A 40 10.20 12.46 6.66
C LEU A 40 11.69 12.50 7.01
N GLU A 41 12.33 11.34 7.20
CA GLU A 41 13.77 11.26 7.45
C GLU A 41 14.60 11.87 6.32
N ARG A 42 14.08 11.83 5.09
CA ARG A 42 14.77 12.31 3.88
C ARG A 42 14.64 13.82 3.65
N VAL A 43 13.80 14.51 4.42
CA VAL A 43 13.48 15.93 4.21
C VAL A 43 14.60 16.82 4.77
N PRO A 44 15.26 17.65 3.94
CA PRO A 44 16.33 18.56 4.37
C PRO A 44 15.81 19.99 4.67
N ALA A 45 14.53 20.15 5.03
CA ALA A 45 13.91 21.45 5.26
C ALA A 45 14.44 22.17 6.50
N GLY A 46 14.53 23.50 6.42
CA GLY A 46 14.93 24.39 7.50
C GLY A 46 13.94 25.52 7.74
N GLN A 47 14.44 26.64 8.27
CA GLN A 47 13.60 27.76 8.75
C GLN A 47 12.74 28.35 7.62
N GLY A 48 11.42 28.32 7.81
CA GLY A 48 10.43 28.90 6.89
C GLY A 48 10.11 28.04 5.66
N ASP A 49 10.82 26.93 5.45
CA ASP A 49 10.46 25.96 4.42
C ASP A 49 9.11 25.31 4.72
N GLN A 50 8.34 25.03 3.67
CA GLN A 50 7.00 24.43 3.77
C GLN A 50 7.09 22.94 3.47
N VAL A 51 6.52 22.10 4.34
CA VAL A 51 6.47 20.64 4.16
C VAL A 51 5.02 20.20 4.22
N LEU A 52 4.50 19.70 3.11
CA LEU A 52 3.21 19.03 3.06
C LEU A 52 3.45 17.53 3.21
N VAL A 53 2.81 16.92 4.21
CA VAL A 53 2.93 15.49 4.49
C VAL A 53 1.58 14.81 4.29
N LEU A 54 1.56 13.77 3.47
CA LEU A 54 0.35 13.07 3.06
C LEU A 54 0.53 11.55 3.21
N ASP A 55 -0.42 10.92 3.89
CA ASP A 55 -0.58 9.46 3.88
C ASP A 55 0.62 8.65 4.40
N ILE A 56 1.33 9.19 5.39
CA ILE A 56 2.35 8.44 6.12
C ILE A 56 2.19 8.66 7.61
N SER A 57 2.20 7.57 8.37
CA SER A 57 1.92 7.59 9.81
C SER A 57 2.84 8.55 10.57
N MET A 58 2.24 9.50 11.29
CA MET A 58 2.98 10.40 12.19
C MET A 58 3.75 9.63 13.27
N ALA A 59 3.18 8.55 13.80
CA ALA A 59 3.80 7.72 14.83
C ALA A 59 5.13 7.09 14.37
N GLN A 60 5.27 6.82 13.07
CA GLN A 60 6.50 6.28 12.49
C GLN A 60 7.51 7.39 12.15
N ASN A 61 7.07 8.65 12.13
CA ASN A 61 7.87 9.80 11.70
C ASN A 61 8.13 10.80 12.84
N THR A 62 7.78 10.51 14.10
CA THR A 62 7.86 11.44 15.25
C THR A 62 9.25 12.07 15.40
N SER A 63 10.32 11.29 15.29
CA SER A 63 11.70 11.79 15.40
C SER A 63 12.04 12.77 14.28
N ALA A 64 11.67 12.45 13.05
CA ALA A 64 11.92 13.29 11.89
C ALA A 64 11.06 14.57 11.92
N LEU A 65 9.78 14.45 12.32
CA LEU A 65 8.88 15.58 12.53
C LEU A 65 9.45 16.57 13.55
N THR A 66 9.87 16.07 14.72
CA THR A 66 10.47 16.90 15.78
C THR A 66 11.73 17.62 15.29
N ARG A 67 12.60 16.93 14.56
CA ARG A 67 13.80 17.53 13.94
C ARG A 67 13.44 18.70 13.03
N LEU A 68 12.45 18.52 12.15
CA LEU A 68 12.04 19.54 11.17
C LEU A 68 11.38 20.75 11.86
N LEU A 69 10.52 20.53 12.86
CA LEU A 69 9.90 21.62 13.64
C LEU A 69 10.96 22.43 14.38
N ASN A 70 11.93 21.77 15.03
CA ASN A 70 13.05 22.44 15.70
C ASN A 70 13.96 23.22 14.74
N ALA A 71 14.02 22.82 13.47
CA ALA A 71 14.73 23.55 12.43
C ALA A 71 13.93 24.77 11.91
N GLY A 72 12.69 24.96 12.37
CA GLY A 72 11.82 26.08 12.00
C GLY A 72 11.02 25.84 10.71
N ALA A 73 10.90 24.60 10.23
CA ALA A 73 10.05 24.28 9.10
C ALA A 73 8.56 24.43 9.48
N VAL A 74 7.74 24.78 8.49
CA VAL A 74 6.28 24.85 8.60
C VAL A 74 5.68 23.61 7.96
N ILE A 75 4.92 22.86 8.73
CA ILE A 75 4.49 21.51 8.37
C ILE A 75 2.97 21.43 8.40
N ASP A 76 2.36 20.99 7.29
CA ASP A 76 0.96 20.60 7.22
C ASP A 76 0.87 19.10 7.01
N TYR A 77 0.24 18.41 7.96
CA TYR A 77 0.22 16.95 8.06
C TYR A 77 -1.21 16.45 7.89
N VAL A 78 -1.46 15.66 6.84
CA VAL A 78 -2.76 15.05 6.56
C VAL A 78 -2.60 13.54 6.45
N ASP A 79 -3.31 12.81 7.30
CA ASP A 79 -3.16 11.36 7.38
C ASP A 79 -4.40 10.72 8.02
N HIS A 80 -4.56 9.42 7.84
CA HIS A 80 -5.65 8.64 8.43
C HIS A 80 -5.15 7.54 9.38
N HIS A 81 -3.84 7.34 9.50
CA HIS A 81 -3.26 6.39 10.44
C HIS A 81 -3.29 6.93 11.88
N ALA A 82 -3.15 6.02 12.84
CA ALA A 82 -2.96 6.38 14.24
C ALA A 82 -1.73 7.31 14.40
N PRO A 83 -1.89 8.52 14.94
CA PRO A 83 -0.82 9.51 14.97
C PRO A 83 0.22 9.27 16.06
N GLY A 84 -0.15 8.51 17.11
CA GLY A 84 0.59 8.54 18.36
C GLY A 84 0.44 9.90 19.05
N ASP A 85 1.48 10.34 19.74
CA ASP A 85 1.49 11.64 20.40
C ASP A 85 1.74 12.76 19.38
N ILE A 86 0.77 13.67 19.24
CA ILE A 86 0.88 14.83 18.35
C ILE A 86 1.59 15.97 19.12
N PRO A 87 2.73 16.50 18.64
CA PRO A 87 3.43 17.58 19.32
C PRO A 87 2.66 18.91 19.18
N GLU A 88 2.60 19.69 20.27
CA GLU A 88 2.11 21.06 20.22
C GLU A 88 3.21 21.98 19.68
N HIS A 89 3.00 22.58 18.51
CA HIS A 89 3.96 23.49 17.89
C HIS A 89 3.27 24.49 16.96
N GLU A 90 3.67 25.77 16.98
CA GLU A 90 3.04 26.83 16.18
C GLU A 90 3.16 26.62 14.66
N ASN A 91 4.24 25.97 14.24
CA ASN A 91 4.51 25.65 12.83
C ASN A 91 3.93 24.30 12.39
N LEU A 92 3.11 23.63 13.21
CA LEU A 92 2.49 22.35 12.85
C LEU A 92 0.97 22.51 12.69
N SER A 93 0.47 22.19 11.50
CA SER A 93 -0.95 21.99 11.23
C SER A 93 -1.23 20.51 11.01
N VAL A 94 -2.30 19.98 11.62
CA VAL A 94 -2.62 18.55 11.59
C VAL A 94 -4.08 18.33 11.21
N THR A 95 -4.34 17.42 10.28
CA THR A 95 -5.67 16.89 9.99
C THR A 95 -5.60 15.39 9.93
N ILE A 96 -6.06 14.74 11.01
CA ILE A 96 -6.01 13.30 11.16
C ILE A 96 -7.37 12.73 11.51
N SER A 97 -7.70 11.59 10.90
CA SER A 97 -8.92 10.85 11.17
C SER A 97 -8.65 9.35 11.11
N GLU A 98 -8.68 8.67 12.25
CA GLU A 98 -8.49 7.21 12.37
C GLU A 98 -9.75 6.41 11.97
N SER A 99 -10.76 7.07 11.40
CA SER A 99 -11.98 6.40 10.97
C SER A 99 -11.67 5.38 9.87
N PRO A 100 -12.16 4.13 9.98
CA PRO A 100 -11.93 3.09 8.97
C PRO A 100 -12.60 3.39 7.62
N GLU A 101 -13.44 4.42 7.55
CA GLU A 101 -14.14 4.86 6.34
C GLU A 101 -13.48 6.08 5.67
N VAL A 102 -12.30 6.50 6.14
CA VAL A 102 -11.59 7.69 5.68
C VAL A 102 -10.17 7.32 5.24
N CYS A 103 -9.76 7.86 4.10
CA CYS A 103 -8.37 7.89 3.64
C CYS A 103 -7.91 9.34 3.43
N THR A 104 -6.61 9.55 3.24
CA THR A 104 -5.99 10.87 3.09
C THR A 104 -6.55 11.64 1.89
N ALA A 105 -6.80 10.97 0.76
CA ALA A 105 -7.41 11.56 -0.43
C ALA A 105 -8.81 12.11 -0.14
N LEU A 106 -9.60 11.48 0.73
CA LEU A 106 -10.91 11.98 1.17
C LEU A 106 -10.78 13.16 2.14
N LEU A 107 -9.77 13.16 3.02
CA LEU A 107 -9.49 14.31 3.90
C LEU A 107 -9.12 15.55 3.09
N VAL A 108 -8.23 15.40 2.11
CA VAL A 108 -7.86 16.48 1.19
C VAL A 108 -9.06 16.97 0.39
N ASN A 109 -9.90 16.05 -0.12
CA ASN A 109 -11.12 16.42 -0.83
C ASN A 109 -12.07 17.27 0.04
N GLY A 110 -12.19 16.95 1.32
CA GLY A 110 -12.93 17.73 2.30
C GLY A 110 -12.38 19.15 2.45
N ARG A 111 -11.06 19.30 2.60
CA ARG A 111 -10.36 20.61 2.67
C ARG A 111 -10.60 21.44 1.40
N LEU A 112 -10.60 20.80 0.23
CA LEU A 112 -10.83 21.42 -1.07
C LEU A 112 -12.32 21.55 -1.45
N ARG A 113 -13.24 21.18 -0.55
CA ARG A 113 -14.69 21.25 -0.77
C ARG A 113 -15.16 20.56 -2.06
N GLY A 114 -14.53 19.44 -2.41
CA GLY A 114 -14.94 18.66 -3.59
C GLY A 114 -14.37 19.15 -4.93
N ALA A 115 -13.48 20.14 -4.96
CA ALA A 115 -12.97 20.73 -6.21
C ALA A 115 -12.33 19.70 -7.17
N ARG A 116 -11.78 18.60 -6.62
CA ARG A 116 -11.11 17.52 -7.35
C ARG A 116 -11.64 16.13 -6.96
N ALA A 117 -12.96 16.03 -6.75
CA ALA A 117 -13.60 14.83 -6.20
C ALA A 117 -13.30 13.53 -6.95
N GLU A 118 -13.08 13.56 -8.26
CA GLU A 118 -12.74 12.35 -9.04
C GLU A 118 -11.42 11.72 -8.57
N TRP A 119 -10.40 12.54 -8.27
CA TRP A 119 -9.14 12.05 -7.70
C TRP A 119 -9.31 11.53 -6.28
N ALA A 120 -10.21 12.13 -5.49
CA ALA A 120 -10.57 11.61 -4.17
C ALA A 120 -11.21 10.22 -4.24
N ILE A 121 -12.13 10.04 -5.20
CA ILE A 121 -12.79 8.75 -5.48
C ILE A 121 -11.78 7.71 -5.94
N THR A 122 -10.86 8.08 -6.84
CA THR A 122 -9.76 7.21 -7.30
C THR A 122 -8.86 6.76 -6.14
N GLY A 123 -8.42 7.69 -5.29
CA GLY A 123 -7.60 7.39 -4.11
C GLY A 123 -8.32 6.46 -3.14
N ALA A 124 -9.60 6.74 -2.83
CA ALA A 124 -10.41 5.90 -1.95
C ALA A 124 -10.61 4.48 -2.50
N PHE A 125 -10.82 4.29 -3.80
CA PHE A 125 -10.85 2.96 -4.39
C PHE A 125 -9.50 2.24 -4.31
N GLY A 126 -8.40 2.96 -4.53
CA GLY A 126 -7.05 2.41 -4.40
C GLY A 126 -6.74 1.94 -2.98
N ASP A 127 -7.28 2.63 -1.97
CA ASP A 127 -7.16 2.24 -0.56
C ASP A 127 -8.22 1.21 -0.10
N ASN A 128 -8.95 0.61 -1.05
CA ASN A 128 -10.01 -0.38 -0.80
C ASN A 128 -11.23 0.16 0.00
N LEU A 129 -11.47 1.46 -0.04
CA LEU A 129 -12.66 2.11 0.52
C LEU A 129 -13.78 2.22 -0.53
N ASP A 130 -14.24 1.07 -1.02
CA ASP A 130 -15.27 0.96 -2.06
C ASP A 130 -16.56 1.73 -1.74
N GLU A 131 -17.06 1.62 -0.51
CA GLU A 131 -18.33 2.24 -0.11
C GLU A 131 -18.19 3.77 0.05
N PRO A 132 -17.19 4.31 0.77
CA PRO A 132 -16.92 5.75 0.79
C PRO A 132 -16.73 6.35 -0.62
N ALA A 133 -15.99 5.68 -1.49
CA ALA A 133 -15.76 6.13 -2.86
C ALA A 133 -17.08 6.25 -3.65
N LYS A 134 -17.96 5.24 -3.56
CA LYS A 134 -19.30 5.25 -4.19
C LYS A 134 -20.19 6.37 -3.65
N GLN A 135 -20.14 6.64 -2.34
CA GLN A 135 -20.91 7.71 -1.74
C GLN A 135 -20.48 9.09 -2.25
N VAL A 136 -19.18 9.33 -2.41
CA VAL A 136 -18.67 10.57 -3.01
C VAL A 136 -19.05 10.64 -4.49
N ALA A 137 -18.87 9.56 -5.24
CA ALA A 137 -19.27 9.48 -6.65
C ALA A 137 -20.76 9.82 -6.87
N ALA A 138 -21.64 9.29 -6.03
CA ALA A 138 -23.07 9.61 -6.08
C ALA A 138 -23.35 11.10 -5.80
N LYS A 139 -22.65 11.70 -4.83
CA LYS A 139 -22.82 13.14 -4.49
C LYS A 139 -22.41 14.07 -5.63
N VAL A 140 -21.40 13.72 -6.40
CA VAL A 140 -20.95 14.51 -7.56
C VAL A 140 -21.58 14.05 -8.88
N GLY A 141 -22.52 13.10 -8.84
CA GLY A 141 -23.30 12.68 -9.99
C GLY A 141 -22.54 11.85 -11.03
N LEU A 142 -21.50 11.10 -10.62
CA LEU A 142 -20.82 10.17 -11.52
C LEU A 142 -21.73 9.00 -11.90
N SER A 143 -21.64 8.58 -13.16
CA SER A 143 -22.27 7.34 -13.63
C SER A 143 -21.54 6.11 -13.08
N ASP A 144 -22.22 4.97 -13.01
CA ASP A 144 -21.62 3.69 -12.62
C ASP A 144 -20.45 3.29 -13.52
N ALA A 145 -20.53 3.63 -14.81
CA ALA A 145 -19.47 3.39 -15.78
C ALA A 145 -18.20 4.20 -15.44
N ASN A 146 -18.33 5.50 -15.17
CA ASN A 146 -17.20 6.33 -14.78
C ASN A 146 -16.66 5.93 -13.41
N CYS A 147 -17.54 5.60 -12.46
CA CYS A 147 -17.15 5.09 -11.15
C CYS A 147 -16.30 3.81 -11.27
N SER A 148 -16.68 2.89 -12.15
CA SER A 148 -15.92 1.67 -12.43
C SER A 148 -14.55 1.95 -13.04
N ARG A 149 -14.44 2.94 -13.95
CA ARG A 149 -13.15 3.37 -14.52
C ARG A 149 -12.24 3.99 -13.46
N LEU A 150 -12.78 4.82 -12.58
CA LEU A 150 -12.01 5.39 -11.46
C LEU A 150 -11.55 4.32 -10.47
N ARG A 151 -12.36 3.28 -10.25
CA ARG A 151 -11.98 2.12 -9.44
C ARG A 151 -10.81 1.37 -10.04
N GLU A 152 -10.87 1.06 -11.34
CA GLU A 152 -9.76 0.41 -12.04
C GLU A 152 -8.49 1.25 -11.97
N LEU A 153 -8.59 2.57 -12.19
CA LEU A 153 -7.47 3.49 -12.06
C LEU A 153 -6.86 3.47 -10.66
N GLY A 154 -7.69 3.58 -9.61
CA GLY A 154 -7.24 3.57 -8.23
C GLY A 154 -6.52 2.27 -7.86
N VAL A 155 -7.07 1.13 -8.28
CA VAL A 155 -6.45 -0.18 -8.09
C VAL A 155 -5.08 -0.26 -8.79
N CYS A 156 -4.98 0.21 -10.03
CA CYS A 156 -3.73 0.16 -10.80
C CYS A 156 -2.65 1.09 -10.21
N ILE A 157 -3.01 2.30 -9.76
CA ILE A 157 -2.08 3.21 -9.09
C ILE A 157 -1.59 2.60 -7.77
N ASN A 158 -2.51 2.08 -6.95
CA ASN A 158 -2.15 1.46 -5.67
C ASN A 158 -1.25 0.23 -5.89
N TYR A 159 -1.55 -0.59 -6.90
CA TYR A 159 -0.74 -1.75 -7.25
C TYR A 159 0.67 -1.38 -7.73
N ASN A 160 0.85 -0.24 -8.41
CA ASN A 160 2.19 0.25 -8.76
C ASN A 160 3.06 0.50 -7.53
N GLY A 161 2.48 0.79 -6.35
CA GLY A 161 3.22 0.95 -5.11
C GLY A 161 3.68 -0.38 -4.48
N TYR A 162 3.30 -1.54 -5.04
CA TYR A 162 3.59 -2.85 -4.46
C TYR A 162 4.97 -3.33 -4.91
N GLY A 163 5.71 -3.94 -3.99
CA GLY A 163 7.06 -4.42 -4.22
C GLY A 163 7.97 -4.07 -3.03
N PRO A 164 9.09 -4.77 -2.82
CA PRO A 164 10.05 -4.46 -1.78
C PRO A 164 11.02 -3.31 -2.15
N SER A 165 11.08 -2.90 -3.42
CA SER A 165 11.96 -1.84 -3.90
C SER A 165 11.34 -1.02 -5.04
N LEU A 166 11.91 0.15 -5.32
CA LEU A 166 11.49 0.98 -6.46
C LEU A 166 11.72 0.28 -7.81
N ASP A 167 12.72 -0.59 -7.90
CA ASP A 167 13.03 -1.37 -9.12
C ASP A 167 11.95 -2.40 -9.45
N ASP A 168 11.09 -2.72 -8.49
CA ASP A 168 9.95 -3.61 -8.72
C ASP A 168 8.73 -2.90 -9.28
N LEU A 169 8.67 -1.57 -9.24
CA LEU A 169 7.50 -0.82 -9.71
C LEU A 169 7.50 -0.67 -11.23
N HIS A 170 6.33 -0.46 -11.82
CA HIS A 170 6.25 -0.14 -13.26
C HIS A 170 6.72 1.30 -13.53
N PHE A 171 6.52 2.18 -12.55
CA PHE A 171 6.93 3.58 -12.56
C PHE A 171 7.39 4.01 -11.17
N HIS A 172 8.39 4.88 -11.11
CA HIS A 172 8.69 5.59 -9.88
C HIS A 172 7.47 6.43 -9.47
N PRO A 173 7.05 6.49 -8.19
CA PRO A 173 5.81 7.17 -7.80
C PRO A 173 5.81 8.66 -8.11
N GLY A 174 6.98 9.31 -8.05
CA GLY A 174 7.15 10.70 -8.47
C GLY A 174 6.91 10.93 -9.96
N GLU A 175 7.36 10.02 -10.83
CA GLU A 175 7.13 10.09 -12.28
C GLU A 175 5.67 9.77 -12.63
N LEU A 176 5.07 8.80 -11.93
CA LEU A 176 3.65 8.50 -12.07
C LEU A 176 2.78 9.70 -11.67
N TYR A 177 3.13 10.36 -10.56
CA TYR A 177 2.49 11.59 -10.14
C TYR A 177 2.59 12.68 -11.22
N GLU A 178 3.76 12.87 -11.84
CA GLU A 178 3.92 13.86 -12.93
C GLU A 178 2.98 13.57 -14.10
N ALA A 179 2.94 12.32 -14.56
CA ALA A 179 2.07 11.92 -15.66
C ALA A 179 0.57 12.14 -15.33
N LEU A 180 0.17 11.85 -14.08
CA LEU A 180 -1.19 12.10 -13.59
C LEU A 180 -1.48 13.61 -13.48
N TYR A 181 -0.53 14.38 -12.98
CA TYR A 181 -0.62 15.83 -12.86
C TYR A 181 -0.81 16.47 -14.22
N ASP A 182 0.00 16.09 -15.22
CA ASP A 182 -0.08 16.60 -16.59
C ASP A 182 -1.39 16.25 -17.28
N ALA A 183 -1.96 15.07 -17.00
CA ALA A 183 -3.29 14.71 -17.48
C ALA A 183 -4.42 15.58 -16.90
N ARG A 184 -4.22 16.16 -15.70
CA ARG A 184 -5.17 16.99 -14.91
C ARG A 184 -6.45 16.27 -14.47
N HIS A 185 -7.11 15.56 -15.38
CA HIS A 185 -8.34 14.82 -15.18
C HIS A 185 -8.13 13.31 -15.35
N PRO A 186 -8.80 12.46 -14.55
CA PRO A 186 -8.68 11.00 -14.66
C PRO A 186 -9.01 10.48 -16.05
N ASP A 187 -10.05 11.01 -16.70
CA ASP A 187 -10.45 10.59 -18.05
C ASP A 187 -9.34 10.80 -19.09
N SER A 188 -8.57 11.89 -18.97
CA SER A 188 -7.43 12.14 -19.86
C SER A 188 -6.28 11.17 -19.61
N PHE A 189 -6.06 10.76 -18.36
CA PHE A 189 -5.02 9.80 -18.02
C PHE A 189 -5.37 8.38 -18.46
N LEU A 190 -6.65 8.00 -18.40
CA LEU A 190 -7.15 6.67 -18.77
C LEU A 190 -6.90 6.30 -20.24
N ASP A 191 -6.69 7.29 -21.12
CA ASP A 191 -6.37 7.05 -22.53
C ASP A 191 -4.84 7.00 -22.81
N SER A 192 -4.01 7.20 -21.79
CA SER A 192 -2.55 7.30 -21.93
C SER A 192 -1.85 5.93 -22.03
N ASP A 193 -0.65 5.95 -22.62
CA ASP A 193 0.24 4.78 -22.63
C ASP A 193 0.70 4.41 -21.20
N THR A 194 0.82 5.40 -20.31
CA THR A 194 1.15 5.19 -18.90
C THR A 194 0.09 4.34 -18.20
N PHE A 195 -1.19 4.69 -18.36
CA PHE A 195 -2.27 3.89 -17.79
C PHE A 195 -2.33 2.49 -18.41
N ARG A 196 -2.14 2.38 -19.73
CA ARG A 196 -2.10 1.07 -20.40
C ARG A 196 -1.03 0.17 -19.81
N LYS A 197 0.19 0.68 -19.59
CA LYS A 197 1.27 -0.08 -18.96
C LYS A 197 0.94 -0.49 -17.51
N LEU A 198 0.34 0.40 -16.72
CA LEU A 198 -0.10 0.07 -15.35
C LEU A 198 -1.13 -1.06 -15.34
N ARG A 199 -2.18 -0.91 -16.16
CA ARG A 199 -3.29 -1.86 -16.23
C ARG A 199 -2.83 -3.21 -16.76
N ASP A 200 -2.10 -3.22 -17.86
CA ASP A 200 -1.67 -4.46 -18.50
C ASP A 200 -0.68 -5.20 -17.57
N GLY A 201 0.26 -4.49 -16.92
CA GLY A 201 1.16 -5.07 -15.92
C GLY A 201 0.43 -5.66 -14.70
N TYR A 202 -0.59 -4.97 -14.19
CA TYR A 202 -1.45 -5.52 -13.13
C TYR A 202 -2.16 -6.81 -13.59
N LEU A 203 -2.78 -6.79 -14.76
CA LEU A 203 -3.51 -7.95 -15.29
C LEU A 203 -2.58 -9.15 -15.56
N GLU A 204 -1.38 -8.90 -16.07
CA GLU A 204 -0.36 -9.92 -16.31
C GLU A 204 0.09 -10.58 -14.99
N ASP A 205 0.37 -9.78 -13.96
CA ASP A 205 0.77 -10.30 -12.66
C ASP A 205 -0.34 -11.14 -12.00
N ILE A 206 -1.59 -10.67 -12.06
CA ILE A 206 -2.75 -11.40 -11.55
C ILE A 206 -2.93 -12.71 -12.32
N ALA A 207 -2.85 -12.69 -13.65
CA ALA A 207 -2.95 -13.89 -14.49
C ALA A 207 -1.83 -14.90 -14.18
N ALA A 208 -0.59 -14.42 -14.01
CA ALA A 208 0.54 -15.25 -13.63
C ALA A 208 0.33 -15.92 -12.26
N SER A 209 -0.17 -15.17 -11.27
CA SER A 209 -0.48 -15.72 -9.94
C SER A 209 -1.62 -16.74 -9.97
N GLY A 210 -2.66 -16.51 -10.78
CA GLY A 210 -3.78 -17.43 -10.95
C GLY A 210 -3.43 -18.75 -11.64
N ALA A 211 -2.33 -18.77 -12.41
CA ALA A 211 -1.82 -19.98 -13.05
C ALA A 211 -0.96 -20.85 -12.10
N LEU A 212 -0.55 -20.33 -10.94
CA LEU A 212 0.29 -21.06 -9.98
C LEU A 212 -0.42 -22.29 -9.43
N GLN A 213 0.33 -23.39 -9.35
CA GLN A 213 -0.08 -24.59 -8.60
C GLN A 213 0.67 -24.63 -7.26
N PRO A 214 0.04 -25.16 -6.21
CA PRO A 214 0.71 -25.33 -4.93
C PRO A 214 1.87 -26.32 -5.06
N ALA A 215 3.03 -25.97 -4.50
CA ALA A 215 4.15 -26.90 -4.34
C ALA A 215 3.79 -28.03 -3.35
N LEU A 216 2.92 -27.74 -2.38
CA LEU A 216 2.34 -28.71 -1.47
C LEU A 216 0.89 -28.33 -1.18
N GLN A 217 -0.02 -29.30 -1.29
CA GLN A 217 -1.42 -29.12 -0.92
C GLN A 217 -1.86 -30.22 0.04
N LYS A 218 -2.44 -29.80 1.18
CA LYS A 218 -3.13 -30.62 2.16
C LYS A 218 -4.55 -30.05 2.37
N PRO A 219 -5.44 -30.77 3.07
CA PRO A 219 -6.77 -30.25 3.40
C PRO A 219 -6.71 -28.90 4.13
N ASP A 220 -5.86 -28.81 5.16
CA ASP A 220 -5.86 -27.67 6.10
C ASP A 220 -4.80 -26.61 5.81
N PHE A 221 -3.81 -26.93 4.96
CA PHE A 221 -2.83 -25.94 4.51
C PHE A 221 -2.31 -26.19 3.09
N ALA A 222 -1.80 -25.13 2.45
CA ALA A 222 -1.08 -25.23 1.18
C ALA A 222 0.16 -24.33 1.16
N ILE A 223 1.18 -24.74 0.40
CA ILE A 223 2.40 -23.98 0.16
C ILE A 223 2.52 -23.66 -1.32
N TYR A 224 2.71 -22.39 -1.65
CA TYR A 224 2.98 -21.90 -2.99
C TYR A 224 4.40 -21.34 -3.04
N GLN A 225 5.10 -21.60 -4.15
CA GLN A 225 6.42 -21.03 -4.42
C GLN A 225 6.32 -20.11 -5.63
N LEU A 226 6.81 -18.89 -5.46
CA LEU A 226 6.86 -17.85 -6.47
C LEU A 226 8.32 -17.61 -6.85
N PRO A 227 8.61 -17.40 -8.14
CA PRO A 227 9.96 -17.15 -8.61
C PRO A 227 10.48 -15.80 -8.11
N ASN A 228 11.80 -15.60 -8.19
CA ASN A 228 12.44 -14.33 -7.89
C ASN A 228 12.28 -13.31 -9.03
N THR A 229 11.05 -12.89 -9.31
CA THR A 229 10.71 -11.90 -10.34
C THR A 229 9.93 -10.73 -9.74
N ALA A 230 10.00 -9.57 -10.41
CA ALA A 230 9.28 -8.37 -9.94
C ALA A 230 7.78 -8.65 -9.78
N TRP A 231 7.13 -9.27 -10.78
CA TRP A 231 5.70 -9.62 -10.71
C TRP A 231 5.34 -10.44 -9.47
N ALA A 232 6.18 -11.43 -9.13
CA ALA A 232 5.96 -12.29 -7.97
C ALA A 232 6.09 -11.51 -6.66
N ARG A 233 7.07 -10.62 -6.58
CA ARG A 233 7.29 -9.75 -5.41
C ARG A 233 6.17 -8.73 -5.22
N ARG A 234 5.61 -8.20 -6.31
CA ARG A 234 4.42 -7.32 -6.27
C ARG A 234 3.16 -8.06 -5.84
N VAL A 235 2.85 -9.19 -6.48
CA VAL A 235 1.56 -9.87 -6.34
C VAL A 235 1.43 -10.70 -5.06
N SER A 236 2.55 -11.12 -4.45
CA SER A 236 2.58 -12.07 -3.33
C SER A 236 1.57 -11.76 -2.21
N GLY A 237 1.43 -10.49 -1.82
CA GLY A 237 0.46 -10.06 -0.81
C GLY A 237 -1.00 -10.20 -1.25
N VAL A 238 -1.31 -9.80 -2.49
CA VAL A 238 -2.65 -9.92 -3.11
C VAL A 238 -3.03 -11.38 -3.22
N PHE A 239 -2.13 -12.18 -3.81
CA PHE A 239 -2.33 -13.61 -4.01
C PHE A 239 -2.57 -14.35 -2.69
N SER A 240 -1.80 -14.02 -1.63
CA SER A 240 -2.01 -14.57 -0.28
C SER A 240 -3.43 -14.31 0.24
N ASN A 241 -3.98 -13.11 0.01
CA ASN A 241 -5.32 -12.75 0.47
C ASN A 241 -6.42 -13.44 -0.36
N ASP A 242 -6.22 -13.56 -1.68
CA ASP A 242 -7.15 -14.24 -2.57
C ASP A 242 -7.26 -15.73 -2.25
N LEU A 243 -6.14 -16.38 -1.95
CA LEU A 243 -6.09 -17.78 -1.52
C LEU A 243 -6.95 -18.03 -0.26
N VAL A 244 -6.87 -17.14 0.73
CA VAL A 244 -7.63 -17.23 1.98
C VAL A 244 -9.12 -17.01 1.75
N ARG A 245 -9.49 -16.10 0.83
CA ARG A 245 -10.89 -15.87 0.44
C ARG A 245 -11.47 -17.06 -0.33
N ALA A 246 -10.70 -17.62 -1.26
CA ALA A 246 -11.10 -18.77 -2.08
C ALA A 246 -11.20 -20.08 -1.27
N HIS A 247 -10.37 -20.21 -0.22
CA HIS A 247 -10.32 -21.41 0.63
C HIS A 247 -10.42 -21.03 2.12
N PRO A 248 -11.62 -20.66 2.61
CA PRO A 248 -11.79 -20.03 3.92
C PRO A 248 -11.43 -20.92 5.13
N HIS A 249 -11.29 -22.23 4.92
CA HIS A 249 -10.89 -23.22 5.93
C HIS A 249 -9.41 -23.59 5.89
N ARG A 250 -8.65 -23.10 4.89
CA ARG A 250 -7.27 -23.52 4.64
C ARG A 250 -6.29 -22.40 4.95
N ALA A 251 -5.16 -22.74 5.57
CA ALA A 251 -4.02 -21.85 5.74
C ALA A 251 -3.15 -21.84 4.47
N HIS A 252 -2.44 -20.75 4.21
CA HIS A 252 -1.56 -20.67 3.04
C HIS A 252 -0.22 -20.06 3.42
N ALA A 253 0.86 -20.72 2.97
CA ALA A 253 2.19 -20.15 2.96
C ALA A 253 2.58 -19.83 1.52
N VAL A 254 2.94 -18.58 1.26
CA VAL A 254 3.43 -18.10 -0.03
C VAL A 254 4.91 -17.75 0.14
N LEU A 255 5.76 -18.47 -0.58
CA LEU A 255 7.22 -18.35 -0.53
C LEU A 255 7.67 -17.63 -1.79
N THR A 256 8.24 -16.44 -1.65
CA THR A 256 8.84 -15.71 -2.78
C THR A 256 10.36 -15.89 -2.72
N GLU A 257 10.93 -16.46 -3.78
CA GLU A 257 12.37 -16.70 -3.90
C GLU A 257 13.16 -15.37 -3.88
N ARG A 258 14.34 -15.42 -3.29
CA ARG A 258 15.31 -14.31 -3.16
C ARG A 258 16.57 -14.61 -3.97
N ASP A 259 17.40 -13.59 -4.19
CA ASP A 259 18.66 -13.72 -4.96
C ASP A 259 19.63 -14.76 -4.39
N ASP A 260 19.59 -15.00 -3.08
CA ASP A 260 20.45 -15.95 -2.36
C ASP A 260 19.85 -17.37 -2.29
N GLY A 261 18.78 -17.65 -3.03
CA GLY A 261 18.08 -18.94 -3.04
C GLY A 261 17.27 -19.23 -1.76
N ALA A 262 17.20 -18.27 -0.83
CA ALA A 262 16.28 -18.33 0.30
C ALA A 262 14.88 -17.82 -0.10
N PHE A 263 13.92 -17.93 0.81
CA PHE A 263 12.55 -17.46 0.60
C PHE A 263 12.17 -16.36 1.59
N LEU A 264 11.46 -15.34 1.11
CA LEU A 264 10.58 -14.51 1.93
C LEU A 264 9.23 -15.25 2.05
N VAL A 265 8.78 -15.48 3.27
CA VAL A 265 7.56 -16.26 3.52
C VAL A 265 6.45 -15.38 4.05
N SER A 266 5.27 -15.48 3.46
CA SER A 266 4.02 -14.92 3.96
C SER A 266 3.08 -16.06 4.35
N VAL A 267 2.70 -16.14 5.62
CA VAL A 267 1.71 -17.10 6.11
C VAL A 267 0.40 -16.37 6.39
N ARG A 268 -0.70 -16.94 5.93
CA ARG A 268 -2.06 -16.52 6.28
C ARG A 268 -2.81 -17.68 6.92
N ALA A 269 -3.41 -17.38 8.06
CA ALA A 269 -4.32 -18.30 8.73
C ALA A 269 -5.63 -18.44 7.95
N PRO A 270 -6.40 -19.54 8.13
CA PRO A 270 -7.72 -19.68 7.53
C PRO A 270 -8.64 -18.49 7.87
N PHE A 271 -9.49 -18.08 6.93
CA PHE A 271 -10.41 -16.97 7.16
C PHE A 271 -11.35 -17.21 8.35
N GLN A 272 -11.78 -18.46 8.55
CA GLN A 272 -12.64 -18.86 9.66
C GLN A 272 -11.88 -19.12 10.97
N ARG A 273 -10.56 -19.32 10.89
CA ARG A 273 -9.67 -19.53 12.03
C ARG A 273 -8.50 -18.54 11.92
N ARG A 274 -8.76 -17.28 12.27
CA ARG A 274 -7.84 -16.14 12.10
C ARG A 274 -6.68 -16.10 13.11
N TYR A 275 -6.10 -17.25 13.45
CA TYR A 275 -4.97 -17.36 14.37
C TYR A 275 -4.00 -18.49 13.95
N GLY A 276 -2.83 -18.56 14.59
CA GLY A 276 -1.81 -19.60 14.36
C GLY A 276 -0.66 -19.20 13.41
N ALA A 277 -0.82 -18.14 12.61
CA ALA A 277 0.20 -17.76 11.63
C ALA A 277 1.49 -17.30 12.35
N GLU A 278 1.32 -16.48 13.39
CA GLU A 278 2.43 -16.06 14.26
C GLU A 278 3.10 -17.27 14.94
N SER A 279 2.32 -18.19 15.51
CA SER A 279 2.82 -19.41 16.17
C SER A 279 3.72 -20.24 15.25
N VAL A 280 3.40 -20.33 13.95
CA VAL A 280 4.22 -20.99 12.95
C VAL A 280 5.50 -20.19 12.67
N CYS A 281 5.36 -18.90 12.34
CA CYS A 281 6.48 -18.08 11.91
C CYS A 281 7.51 -17.86 13.04
N SER A 282 7.08 -17.66 14.28
CA SER A 282 7.97 -17.41 15.44
C SER A 282 8.89 -18.59 15.80
N GLN A 283 8.72 -19.76 15.16
CA GLN A 283 9.66 -20.89 15.27
C GLN A 283 10.94 -20.70 14.43
N PHE A 284 10.96 -19.71 13.55
CA PHE A 284 12.07 -19.41 12.65
C PHE A 284 12.77 -18.12 13.09
N GLU A 285 14.10 -18.05 12.91
CA GLU A 285 14.94 -16.97 13.43
C GLU A 285 14.46 -15.57 13.04
N THR A 286 14.03 -15.39 11.79
CA THR A 286 13.54 -14.10 11.28
C THR A 286 12.02 -14.05 11.16
N GLY A 287 11.32 -14.87 11.93
CA GLY A 287 9.87 -15.01 11.84
C GLY A 287 9.11 -14.21 12.89
N GLY A 288 7.93 -13.72 12.51
CA GLY A 288 7.04 -12.98 13.39
C GLY A 288 5.83 -12.40 12.67
N GLY A 289 4.95 -11.73 13.41
CA GLY A 289 3.79 -11.05 12.82
C GLY A 289 2.58 -11.03 13.76
N ARG A 290 1.39 -11.06 13.18
CA ARG A 290 0.11 -11.06 13.92
C ARG A 290 -0.54 -12.44 13.83
N ALA A 291 -1.46 -12.72 14.76
CA ALA A 291 -2.14 -14.00 14.87
C ALA A 291 -2.66 -14.56 13.52
N ALA A 292 -3.30 -13.73 12.69
CA ALA A 292 -3.89 -14.14 11.41
C ALA A 292 -2.93 -14.07 10.20
N ALA A 293 -1.85 -13.30 10.32
CA ALA A 293 -0.95 -12.99 9.22
C ALA A 293 0.45 -12.71 9.75
N ALA A 294 1.40 -13.58 9.38
CA ALA A 294 2.77 -13.51 9.82
C ALA A 294 3.71 -13.82 8.66
N GLY A 295 5.01 -13.66 8.87
CA GLY A 295 6.01 -13.96 7.84
C GLY A 295 7.37 -14.33 8.40
N ILE A 296 8.24 -14.80 7.51
CA ILE A 296 9.63 -15.14 7.79
C ILE A 296 10.47 -14.39 6.76
N ASN A 297 11.31 -13.45 7.21
CA ASN A 297 12.08 -12.59 6.30
C ASN A 297 13.09 -13.37 5.46
N ARG A 298 13.62 -14.46 6.00
CA ARG A 298 14.55 -15.36 5.33
C ARG A 298 14.37 -16.80 5.81
N LEU A 299 13.84 -17.66 4.95
CA LEU A 299 13.77 -19.11 5.14
C LEU A 299 14.76 -19.79 4.18
N ALA A 300 15.70 -20.58 4.69
CA ALA A 300 16.61 -21.34 3.83
C ALA A 300 15.84 -22.42 3.05
N ALA A 301 16.26 -22.75 1.83
CA ALA A 301 15.60 -23.77 1.02
C ALA A 301 15.52 -25.14 1.72
N ALA A 302 16.51 -25.48 2.54
CA ALA A 302 16.53 -26.72 3.33
C ALA A 302 15.47 -26.75 4.47
N ASP A 303 14.94 -25.60 4.86
CA ASP A 303 13.95 -25.47 5.95
C ASP A 303 12.49 -25.48 5.44
N VAL A 304 12.25 -25.65 4.13
CA VAL A 304 10.89 -25.69 3.58
C VAL A 304 10.09 -26.87 4.13
N ASP A 305 10.71 -28.04 4.29
CA ASP A 305 10.05 -29.21 4.91
C ASP A 305 9.74 -28.97 6.39
N ARG A 306 10.61 -28.24 7.09
CA ARG A 306 10.38 -27.84 8.48
C ARG A 306 9.20 -26.87 8.58
N LEU A 307 9.05 -25.93 7.64
CA LEU A 307 7.86 -25.07 7.56
C LEU A 307 6.59 -25.88 7.30
N ALA A 308 6.62 -26.87 6.39
CA ALA A 308 5.49 -27.73 6.12
C ALA A 308 5.06 -28.53 7.38
N ALA A 309 6.02 -29.03 8.16
CA ALA A 309 5.75 -29.71 9.43
C ALA A 309 5.14 -28.78 10.49
N ALA A 310 5.64 -27.54 10.59
CA ALA A 310 5.08 -26.54 11.49
C ALA A 310 3.63 -26.17 11.13
N LEU A 311 3.34 -25.98 9.84
CA LEU A 311 1.97 -25.77 9.34
C LEU A 311 1.06 -26.96 9.65
N ALA A 312 1.55 -28.19 9.44
CA ALA A 312 0.79 -29.39 9.75
C ALA A 312 0.48 -29.53 11.24
N THR A 313 1.39 -29.12 12.12
CA THR A 313 1.18 -29.17 13.58
C THR A 313 0.16 -28.12 14.05
N GLU A 314 0.21 -26.90 13.48
CA GLU A 314 -0.71 -25.82 13.86
C GLU A 314 -2.13 -26.02 13.28
N TYR A 315 -2.20 -26.46 12.02
CA TYR A 315 -3.44 -26.45 11.24
C TYR A 315 -3.99 -27.83 10.89
N GLY A 316 -3.16 -28.88 10.89
CA GLY A 316 -3.63 -30.22 10.59
C GLY A 316 -4.64 -30.71 11.64
N ASP A 317 -5.70 -31.36 11.19
CA ASP A 317 -6.65 -32.02 12.08
C ASP A 317 -5.93 -32.99 13.03
N GLN A 318 -5.95 -32.67 14.33
CA GLN A 318 -5.65 -33.63 15.39
C GLN A 318 -6.86 -34.54 15.57
N SER A 319 -7.08 -35.42 14.59
CA SER A 319 -8.01 -36.54 14.72
C SER A 319 -7.30 -37.79 15.21
#